data_AF-A0AAJ5UX47-F1
#
_entry.id   AF-A0AAJ5UX47-F1
#
_cell.length_a   1.000
_cell.length_b   1.000
_cell.length_c   1.000
_cell.angle_alpha   90.00
_cell.angle_beta   90.00
_cell.angle_gamma   90.00
#
_symmetry.space_group_name_H-M   'P 1'
#
loop_
_entity.id
_entity.type
_entity.pdbx_description
1 polymer ?
#
loop_
_entity_poly.entity_id
_entity_poly.type
_entity_poly.pdbx_seq_one_letter_code
_entity_poly.pdbx_strand_id
1 'polypeptide(L)'
;MNRFKENLLKELQDVKLSKNRKQIIAGQAQRKVQRKAGGQWTYRIVLATFTIFVIGFSYLLTQQKEQHTTGHQAARLQEDTSSWWSLFESDYVRGILLLGIFIGATYIVKRFLVKKGYGLPVCIECGESWSEKEARKLYRKNSEIVCPHCGQKQYRTKKSIQIGGVLTMPIPLFIMLQHVFHHYFIGIIFFLLGMLIFYHQLVPYVYKLQEKDPMNEPLW
;
A
#
# COMPACT_ATOMS: atom_id res chain seq x y z
N MET A 1 30.35 28.74 53.06
CA MET A 1 30.27 27.37 52.51
C MET A 1 28.87 26.98 51.99
N ASN A 2 27.78 27.61 52.44
CA ASN A 2 26.41 27.23 52.04
C ASN A 2 26.00 27.66 50.63
N ARG A 3 26.51 28.79 50.13
CA ARG A 3 26.15 29.33 48.79
C ARG A 3 26.61 28.45 47.62
N PHE A 4 27.75 27.79 47.78
CA PHE A 4 28.28 26.87 46.77
C PHE A 4 27.45 25.59 46.69
N LYS A 5 27.04 25.05 47.83
CA LYS A 5 26.18 23.86 47.92
C LYS A 5 24.81 24.10 47.29
N GLU A 6 24.23 25.29 47.50
CA GLU A 6 22.96 25.68 46.89
C GLU A 6 23.06 25.83 45.36
N ASN A 7 24.13 26.46 44.85
CA ASN A 7 24.35 26.59 43.41
C ASN A 7 24.58 25.22 42.74
N LEU A 8 25.33 24.32 43.39
CA LEU A 8 25.63 23.00 42.86
C LEU A 8 24.39 22.10 42.86
N LEU A 9 23.52 22.20 43.88
CA LEU A 9 22.22 21.53 43.88
C LEU A 9 21.29 22.07 42.79
N LYS A 10 21.32 23.37 42.53
CA LYS A 10 20.52 24.02 41.49
C LYS A 10 20.95 23.60 40.08
N GLU A 11 22.26 23.51 39.82
CA GLU A 11 22.79 22.98 38.56
C GLU A 11 22.53 21.47 38.40
N LEU A 12 22.68 20.66 39.46
CA LEU A 12 22.36 19.23 39.40
C LEU A 12 20.87 18.97 39.14
N GLN A 13 19.99 19.86 39.59
CA GLN A 13 18.55 19.79 39.34
C GLN A 13 18.20 20.14 37.89
N ASP A 14 18.97 21.01 37.25
CA ASP A 14 18.85 21.34 35.82
C ASP A 14 19.50 20.27 34.91
N VAL A 15 20.57 19.61 35.39
CA VAL A 15 21.19 18.43 34.75
C VAL A 15 20.34 17.17 34.91
N LYS A 16 19.30 17.20 35.76
CA LYS A 16 18.31 16.11 35.91
C LYS A 16 17.41 16.07 34.66
N LEU A 17 18.01 15.64 33.53
CA LEU A 17 17.46 15.46 32.19
C LEU A 17 15.98 15.83 32.11
N SER A 18 15.68 17.00 31.52
CA SER A 18 14.31 17.45 31.33
C SER A 18 13.44 16.31 30.79
N LYS A 19 12.18 16.23 31.26
CA LYS A 19 11.25 15.14 30.90
C LYS A 19 11.22 14.89 29.38
N ASN A 20 11.39 15.96 28.59
CA ASN A 20 11.44 15.94 27.14
C ASN A 20 12.70 15.22 26.59
N ARG A 21 13.89 15.49 27.14
CA ARG A 21 15.13 14.76 26.77
C ARG A 21 15.05 13.28 27.12
N LYS A 22 14.45 12.93 28.26
CA LYS A 22 14.25 11.52 28.65
C LYS A 22 13.35 10.78 27.67
N GLN A 23 12.28 11.42 27.19
CA GLN A 23 11.40 10.83 26.17
C GLN A 23 12.10 10.66 24.83
N ILE A 24 12.93 11.61 24.41
CA ILE A 24 13.72 11.49 23.16
C ILE A 24 14.72 10.33 23.26
N ILE A 25 15.44 10.20 24.37
CA ILE A 25 16.41 9.12 24.58
C ILE A 25 15.70 7.76 24.65
N ALA A 26 14.57 7.67 25.36
CA ALA A 26 13.76 6.45 25.43
C ALA A 26 13.22 6.04 24.04
N GLY A 27 12.75 7.01 23.24
CA GLY A 27 12.28 6.77 21.88
C GLY A 27 13.40 6.31 20.94
N GLN A 28 14.61 6.87 21.06
CA GLN A 28 15.77 6.44 20.27
C GLN A 28 16.25 5.02 20.65
N ALA A 29 16.21 4.67 21.94
CA ALA A 29 16.53 3.33 22.42
C ALA A 29 15.53 2.29 21.91
N GLN A 30 14.23 2.57 21.96
CA GLN A 30 13.18 1.68 21.42
C GLN A 30 13.33 1.43 19.91
N ARG A 31 13.64 2.48 19.12
CA ARG A 31 13.88 2.33 17.67
C ARG A 31 15.10 1.47 17.34
N LYS A 32 16.17 1.53 18.15
CA LYS A 32 17.36 0.66 17.98
C LYS A 32 17.05 -0.81 18.27
N VAL A 33 16.25 -1.09 19.31
CA VAL A 33 15.81 -2.47 19.62
C VAL A 33 14.92 -3.03 18.51
N GLN A 34 13.97 -2.24 17.98
CA GLN A 34 13.13 -2.66 16.85
C GLN A 34 13.93 -2.91 15.56
N ARG A 35 14.96 -2.11 15.27
CA ARG A 35 15.85 -2.36 14.12
C ARG A 35 16.65 -3.66 14.24
N LYS A 36 17.09 -4.03 15.45
CA LYS A 36 17.80 -5.31 15.68
C LYS A 36 16.90 -6.54 15.55
N ALA A 37 15.61 -6.43 15.94
CA ALA A 37 14.65 -7.53 15.83
C ALA A 37 14.27 -7.89 14.37
N GLY A 38 14.45 -6.97 13.42
CA GLY A 38 14.11 -7.19 12.00
C GLY A 38 14.97 -8.25 11.29
N GLY A 39 16.24 -8.40 11.69
CA GLY A 39 17.16 -9.36 11.06
C GLY A 39 16.91 -10.83 11.44
N GLN A 40 16.27 -11.09 12.58
CA GLN A 40 15.94 -12.46 13.00
C GLN A 40 14.69 -13.00 12.29
N TRP A 41 13.75 -12.11 11.93
CA TRP A 41 12.54 -12.46 11.19
C TRP A 41 12.81 -12.79 9.73
N THR A 42 13.75 -12.09 9.09
CA THR A 42 14.12 -12.35 7.70
C THR A 42 14.70 -13.76 7.52
N TYR A 43 15.56 -14.22 8.44
CA TYR A 43 16.10 -15.59 8.39
C TYR A 43 15.02 -16.67 8.55
N ARG A 44 14.07 -16.48 9.48
CA ARG A 44 12.97 -17.44 9.71
C ARG A 44 12.04 -17.56 8.51
N ILE A 45 11.74 -16.44 7.84
CA ILE A 45 10.91 -16.43 6.64
C ILE A 45 11.64 -17.13 5.49
N VAL A 46 12.92 -16.82 5.26
CA VAL A 46 13.71 -17.44 4.19
C VAL A 46 13.84 -18.95 4.38
N LEU A 47 14.08 -19.40 5.61
CA LEU A 47 14.16 -20.82 5.94
C LEU A 47 12.80 -21.52 5.73
N ALA A 48 11.70 -20.92 6.18
CA ALA A 48 10.36 -21.45 5.94
C ALA A 48 10.04 -21.56 4.45
N THR A 49 10.34 -20.53 3.65
CA THR A 49 10.12 -20.58 2.20
C THR A 49 10.98 -21.63 1.52
N PHE A 50 12.24 -21.79 1.94
CA PHE A 50 13.14 -22.81 1.37
C PHE A 50 12.69 -24.22 1.73
N THR A 51 12.28 -24.47 2.98
CA THR A 51 11.77 -25.79 3.40
C THR A 51 10.49 -26.18 2.66
N ILE A 52 9.54 -25.26 2.49
CA ILE A 52 8.32 -25.50 1.70
C ILE A 52 8.68 -25.80 0.24
N PHE A 53 9.64 -25.06 -0.33
CA PHE A 53 10.07 -25.28 -1.70
C PHE A 53 10.75 -26.64 -1.89
N VAL A 54 11.64 -27.05 -0.97
CA VAL A 54 12.30 -28.36 -1.01
C VAL A 54 11.29 -29.49 -0.84
N ILE A 55 10.33 -29.36 0.08
CA ILE A 55 9.28 -30.37 0.28
C ILE A 55 8.37 -30.45 -0.95
N GLY A 56 7.94 -29.31 -1.50
CA GLY A 56 7.12 -29.25 -2.70
C GLY A 56 7.84 -29.82 -3.93
N PHE A 57 9.12 -29.48 -4.11
CA PHE A 57 9.93 -29.99 -5.21
C PHE A 57 10.19 -31.49 -5.07
N SER A 58 10.46 -31.97 -3.86
CA SER A 58 10.63 -33.41 -3.59
C SER A 58 9.33 -34.18 -3.85
N TYR A 59 8.18 -33.60 -3.49
CA TYR A 59 6.87 -34.18 -3.78
C TYR A 59 6.60 -34.27 -5.29
N LEU A 60 6.91 -33.21 -6.05
CA LEU A 60 6.78 -33.20 -7.50
C LEU A 60 7.68 -34.25 -8.18
N LEU A 61 8.94 -34.38 -7.73
CA LEU A 61 9.85 -35.41 -8.23
C LEU A 61 9.37 -36.83 -7.91
N THR A 62 8.72 -37.01 -6.76
CA THR A 62 8.15 -38.31 -6.36
C THR A 62 6.93 -38.65 -7.22
N GLN A 63 6.04 -37.68 -7.49
CA GLN A 63 4.91 -37.87 -8.41
C GLN A 63 5.35 -38.15 -9.85
N GLN A 64 6.40 -37.48 -10.34
CA GLN A 64 6.93 -37.74 -11.68
C GLN A 64 7.44 -39.18 -11.84
N LYS A 65 7.97 -39.77 -10.75
CA LYS A 65 8.45 -41.17 -10.72
C LYS A 65 7.29 -42.18 -10.67
N GLU A 66 6.21 -41.87 -9.95
CA GLU A 66 5.00 -42.73 -9.88
C GLU A 66 4.14 -42.65 -11.16
N GLN A 67 4.07 -41.49 -11.82
CA GLN A 67 3.37 -41.37 -13.11
C GLN A 67 4.00 -42.24 -14.20
N HIS A 68 5.31 -42.51 -14.14
CA HIS A 68 5.99 -43.36 -15.11
C HIS A 68 5.74 -44.87 -14.90
N THR A 69 5.15 -45.27 -13.77
CA THR A 69 4.87 -46.67 -13.40
C THR A 69 3.38 -47.01 -13.28
N THR A 70 2.49 -46.01 -13.19
CA THR A 70 1.05 -46.22 -12.99
C THR A 70 0.20 -45.39 -13.94
N GLY A 71 0.27 -45.72 -15.23
CA GLY A 71 -0.49 -45.06 -16.32
C GLY A 71 -2.03 -45.24 -16.29
N HIS A 72 -2.62 -45.86 -15.26
CA HIS A 72 -4.05 -46.15 -15.21
C HIS A 72 -4.83 -45.51 -14.04
N GLN A 73 -4.18 -44.83 -13.08
CA GLN A 73 -4.88 -44.20 -11.94
C GLN A 73 -4.93 -42.67 -11.98
N ALA A 74 -4.13 -42.02 -12.84
CA ALA A 74 -4.15 -40.56 -12.99
C ALA A 74 -5.47 -40.01 -13.59
N ALA A 75 -6.25 -40.85 -14.29
CA ALA A 75 -7.49 -40.43 -14.94
C ALA A 75 -8.60 -40.01 -13.96
N ARG A 76 -8.67 -40.61 -12.75
CA ARG A 76 -9.75 -40.30 -11.79
C ARG A 76 -9.50 -39.05 -10.93
N LEU A 77 -8.24 -38.73 -10.61
CA LEU A 77 -7.91 -37.48 -9.90
C LEU A 77 -7.97 -36.26 -10.84
N GLN A 78 -7.77 -36.48 -12.14
CA GLN A 78 -7.85 -35.44 -13.16
C GLN A 78 -9.31 -35.04 -13.48
N GLU A 79 -10.28 -35.94 -13.29
CA GLU A 79 -11.71 -35.63 -13.48
C GLU A 79 -12.19 -34.53 -12.52
N ASP A 80 -11.86 -34.61 -11.23
CA ASP A 80 -12.29 -33.62 -10.23
C ASP A 80 -11.53 -32.29 -10.31
N THR A 81 -10.23 -32.30 -10.67
CA THR A 81 -9.52 -31.03 -10.90
C THR A 81 -9.99 -30.34 -12.17
N SER A 82 -10.30 -31.10 -13.24
CA SER A 82 -10.79 -30.53 -14.51
C SER A 82 -12.12 -29.77 -14.36
N SER A 83 -12.98 -30.24 -13.45
CA SER A 83 -14.27 -29.62 -13.12
C SER A 83 -14.12 -28.19 -12.60
N TRP A 84 -13.10 -27.88 -11.80
CA TRP A 84 -12.92 -26.53 -11.25
C TRP A 84 -12.24 -25.59 -12.23
N TRP A 85 -11.35 -26.10 -13.08
CA TRP A 85 -10.68 -25.30 -14.12
C TRP A 85 -11.63 -24.87 -15.24
N SER A 86 -12.64 -25.67 -15.56
CA SER A 86 -13.67 -25.31 -16.55
C SER A 86 -14.49 -24.10 -16.13
N LEU A 87 -14.68 -23.85 -14.83
CA LEU A 87 -15.30 -22.61 -14.34
C LEU A 87 -14.47 -21.37 -14.71
N PHE A 88 -13.15 -21.48 -14.81
CA PHE A 88 -12.27 -20.40 -15.26
C PHE A 88 -12.21 -20.27 -16.79
N GLU A 89 -12.88 -21.11 -17.58
CA GLU A 89 -12.99 -20.90 -19.02
C GLU A 89 -13.96 -19.75 -19.36
N SER A 90 -14.94 -19.51 -18.48
CA SER A 90 -15.88 -18.41 -18.64
C SER A 90 -15.21 -17.05 -18.43
N ASP A 91 -15.28 -16.19 -19.44
CA ASP A 91 -14.78 -14.81 -19.38
C ASP A 91 -15.47 -14.00 -18.26
N TYR A 92 -16.71 -14.33 -17.90
CA TYR A 92 -17.39 -13.68 -16.77
C TYR A 92 -16.74 -14.01 -15.43
N VAL A 93 -16.33 -15.27 -15.24
CA VAL A 93 -15.62 -15.69 -14.01
C VAL A 93 -14.27 -15.01 -13.93
N ARG A 94 -13.51 -14.96 -15.04
CA ARG A 94 -12.26 -14.19 -15.14
C ARG A 94 -12.47 -12.70 -14.83
N GLY A 95 -13.57 -12.12 -15.31
CA GLY A 95 -13.98 -10.74 -15.05
C GLY A 95 -14.29 -10.47 -13.58
N ILE A 96 -15.06 -11.35 -12.93
CA ILE A 96 -15.38 -11.25 -11.49
C ILE A 96 -14.11 -11.36 -10.64
N LEU A 97 -13.20 -12.27 -10.99
CA LEU A 97 -11.91 -12.40 -10.31
C LEU A 97 -11.06 -11.15 -10.47
N LEU A 98 -11.02 -10.57 -11.67
CA LEU A 98 -10.34 -9.29 -11.92
C LEU A 98 -10.91 -8.18 -11.04
N LEU A 99 -12.24 -8.07 -10.91
CA LEU A 99 -12.86 -7.11 -9.99
C LEU A 99 -12.48 -7.38 -8.54
N GLY A 100 -12.48 -8.65 -8.11
CA GLY A 100 -12.05 -9.06 -6.78
C GLY A 100 -10.61 -8.61 -6.48
N ILE A 101 -9.71 -8.74 -7.46
CA ILE A 101 -8.32 -8.27 -7.36
C ILE A 101 -8.29 -6.74 -7.21
N PHE A 102 -9.04 -5.99 -8.03
CA PHE A 102 -9.11 -4.54 -7.89
C PHE A 102 -9.61 -4.12 -6.50
N ILE A 103 -10.69 -4.73 -6.00
CA ILE A 103 -11.25 -4.44 -4.67
C ILE A 103 -10.26 -4.81 -3.56
N GLY A 104 -9.59 -5.95 -3.67
CA GLY A 104 -8.55 -6.35 -2.72
C GLY A 104 -7.39 -5.35 -2.70
N ALA A 105 -6.92 -4.97 -3.90
CA ALA A 105 -5.86 -3.98 -4.06
C ALA A 105 -6.25 -2.61 -3.52
N THR A 106 -7.49 -2.14 -3.75
CA THR A 106 -7.94 -0.86 -3.15
C THR A 106 -7.89 -0.91 -1.64
N TYR A 107 -8.39 -1.97 -1.03
CA TYR A 107 -8.39 -2.11 0.42
C TYR A 107 -6.96 -2.11 0.98
N ILE A 108 -6.05 -2.86 0.36
CA ILE A 108 -4.64 -2.94 0.75
C ILE A 108 -3.96 -1.57 0.61
N VAL A 109 -4.10 -0.90 -0.53
CA VAL A 109 -3.50 0.41 -0.80
C VAL A 109 -4.08 1.45 0.15
N LYS A 110 -5.40 1.50 0.33
CA LYS A 110 -6.07 2.40 1.28
C LYS A 110 -5.53 2.20 2.68
N ARG A 111 -5.46 0.97 3.16
CA ARG A 111 -4.93 0.64 4.49
C ARG A 111 -3.47 1.08 4.64
N PHE A 112 -2.66 0.92 3.60
CA PHE A 112 -1.27 1.35 3.59
C PHE A 112 -1.12 2.87 3.60
N LEU A 113 -1.92 3.59 2.82
CA LEU A 113 -1.98 5.05 2.80
C LEU A 113 -2.35 5.58 4.20
N VAL A 114 -3.41 5.06 4.80
CA VAL A 114 -3.84 5.45 6.16
C VAL A 114 -2.75 5.19 7.19
N LYS A 115 -2.09 4.03 7.16
CA LYS A 115 -0.94 3.73 8.05
C LYS A 115 0.23 4.70 7.89
N LYS A 116 0.44 5.26 6.68
CA LYS A 116 1.46 6.27 6.41
C LYS A 116 1.03 7.71 6.76
N GLY A 117 -0.15 7.88 7.35
CA GLY A 117 -0.70 9.20 7.67
C GLY A 117 -1.16 9.96 6.43
N TYR A 118 -1.65 9.24 5.42
CA TYR A 118 -2.43 9.82 4.33
C TYR A 118 -3.91 9.63 4.64
N GLY A 119 -4.67 10.71 4.50
CA GLY A 119 -6.08 10.78 4.88
C GLY A 119 -6.79 11.79 4.00
N LEU A 120 -7.98 12.21 4.41
CA LEU A 120 -8.64 13.34 3.76
C LEU A 120 -7.75 14.59 3.87
N PRO A 121 -7.72 15.42 2.81
CA PRO A 121 -6.90 16.62 2.84
C PRO A 121 -7.44 17.57 3.92
N VAL A 122 -6.52 18.17 4.65
CA VAL A 122 -6.81 19.18 5.66
C VAL A 122 -6.26 20.50 5.16
N CYS A 123 -7.06 21.55 5.29
CA CYS A 123 -6.65 22.91 4.96
C CYS A 123 -5.51 23.35 5.90
N ILE A 124 -4.42 23.90 5.33
CA ILE A 124 -3.28 24.39 6.14
C ILE A 124 -3.65 25.64 6.92
N GLU A 125 -4.46 26.52 6.32
CA GLU A 125 -4.83 27.82 6.89
C GLU A 125 -5.91 27.71 7.97
N CYS A 126 -7.01 27.00 7.69
CA CYS A 126 -8.13 26.90 8.64
C CYS A 126 -8.14 25.60 9.45
N GLY A 127 -7.28 24.62 9.14
CA GLY A 127 -7.23 23.34 9.84
C GLY A 127 -8.44 22.42 9.60
N GLU A 128 -9.40 22.85 8.77
CA GLU A 128 -10.63 22.08 8.52
C GLU A 128 -10.39 20.94 7.55
N SER A 129 -10.98 19.78 7.85
CA SER A 129 -10.88 18.59 7.02
C SER A 129 -11.88 18.62 5.87
N TRP A 130 -11.43 18.29 4.67
CA TRP A 130 -12.31 18.31 3.50
C TRP A 130 -13.20 17.07 3.50
N SER A 131 -14.44 17.23 3.04
CA SER A 131 -15.33 16.08 2.83
C SER A 131 -14.81 15.21 1.67
N GLU A 132 -15.14 13.91 1.65
CA GLU A 132 -14.72 13.02 0.56
C GLU A 132 -15.19 13.51 -0.82
N LYS A 133 -16.38 14.13 -0.87
CA LYS A 133 -16.97 14.66 -2.11
C LYS A 133 -16.16 15.83 -2.63
N GLU A 134 -15.70 16.72 -1.76
CA GLU A 134 -14.84 17.85 -2.12
C GLU A 134 -13.45 17.36 -2.49
N ALA A 135 -12.87 16.47 -1.69
CA ALA A 135 -11.57 15.82 -1.93
C ALA A 135 -11.50 15.15 -3.31
N ARG A 136 -12.58 14.52 -3.78
CA ARG A 136 -12.66 13.96 -5.13
C ARG A 136 -12.70 15.03 -6.23
N LYS A 137 -13.33 16.17 -6.00
CA LYS A 137 -13.34 17.28 -6.98
C LYS A 137 -11.94 17.81 -7.23
N LEU A 138 -11.04 17.76 -6.24
CA LEU A 138 -9.65 18.15 -6.44
C LEU A 138 -9.02 17.36 -7.57
N TYR A 139 -9.30 16.06 -7.71
CA TYR A 139 -8.63 15.18 -8.70
C TYR A 139 -8.56 15.80 -10.09
N ARG A 140 -9.66 16.42 -10.53
CA ARG A 140 -9.78 17.04 -11.86
C ARG A 140 -8.92 18.30 -12.02
N LYS A 141 -8.51 18.94 -10.93
CA LYS A 141 -7.74 20.19 -10.94
C LYS A 141 -6.30 19.91 -10.53
N ASN A 142 -5.39 19.96 -11.49
CA ASN A 142 -3.94 19.77 -11.25
C ASN A 142 -3.24 21.04 -10.76
N SER A 143 -3.93 22.18 -10.76
CA SER A 143 -3.43 23.50 -10.41
C SER A 143 -3.91 23.95 -9.02
N GLU A 144 -3.80 25.24 -8.76
CA GLU A 144 -4.32 25.94 -7.59
C GLU A 144 -5.72 25.45 -7.14
N ILE A 145 -5.76 24.95 -5.91
CA ILE A 145 -6.94 24.46 -5.23
C ILE A 145 -7.38 25.52 -4.22
N VAL A 146 -8.63 25.97 -4.33
CA VAL A 146 -9.22 26.92 -3.38
C VAL A 146 -9.93 26.14 -2.29
N CYS A 147 -9.64 26.42 -1.03
CA CYS A 147 -10.32 25.80 0.10
C CYS A 147 -11.81 26.19 0.13
N PRO A 148 -12.75 25.23 0.25
CA PRO A 148 -14.18 25.53 0.26
C PRO A 148 -14.63 26.27 1.54
N HIS A 149 -13.86 26.19 2.63
CA HIS A 149 -14.21 26.80 3.91
C HIS A 149 -13.65 28.21 4.07
N CYS A 150 -12.37 28.43 3.74
CA CYS A 150 -11.70 29.72 3.95
C CYS A 150 -11.35 30.49 2.67
N GLY A 151 -11.56 29.91 1.49
CA GLY A 151 -11.26 30.56 0.20
C GLY A 151 -9.77 30.72 -0.10
N GLN A 152 -8.88 30.21 0.76
CA GLN A 152 -7.43 30.33 0.57
C GLN A 152 -6.92 29.35 -0.48
N LYS A 153 -5.91 29.79 -1.23
CA LYS A 153 -5.28 29.04 -2.32
C LYS A 153 -4.24 28.07 -1.75
N GLN A 154 -4.29 26.83 -2.22
CA GLN A 154 -3.40 25.75 -1.80
C GLN A 154 -2.98 24.92 -3.00
N TYR A 155 -1.83 24.29 -2.89
CA TYR A 155 -1.23 23.49 -3.94
C TYR A 155 -1.01 22.06 -3.45
N ARG A 156 -0.91 21.11 -4.38
CA ARG A 156 -0.56 19.73 -4.03
C ARG A 156 0.93 19.61 -3.77
N THR A 157 1.30 18.85 -2.76
CA THR A 157 2.71 18.50 -2.54
C THR A 157 3.25 17.63 -3.66
N LYS A 158 4.54 17.76 -4.00
CA LYS A 158 5.23 16.91 -4.98
C LYS A 158 5.08 15.42 -4.68
N LYS A 159 5.20 15.06 -3.40
CA LYS A 159 5.03 13.68 -2.95
C LYS A 159 3.62 13.15 -3.24
N SER A 160 2.59 13.99 -3.08
CA SER A 160 1.23 13.63 -3.43
C SER A 160 1.06 13.44 -4.95
N ILE A 161 1.70 14.29 -5.76
CA ILE A 161 1.71 14.15 -7.22
C ILE A 161 2.38 12.83 -7.63
N GLN A 162 3.54 12.51 -7.06
CA GLN A 162 4.25 11.24 -7.31
C GLN A 162 3.40 10.02 -6.92
N ILE A 163 2.73 10.04 -5.76
CA ILE A 163 1.83 8.95 -5.36
C ILE A 163 0.62 8.87 -6.28
N GLY A 164 0.10 10.01 -6.75
CA GLY A 164 -0.93 10.06 -7.79
C GLY A 164 -0.47 9.40 -9.09
N GLY A 165 0.79 9.59 -9.48
CA GLY A 165 1.42 8.87 -10.60
C GLY A 165 1.54 7.36 -10.34
N VAL A 166 1.93 6.94 -9.13
CA VAL A 166 1.95 5.50 -8.77
C VAL A 166 0.54 4.89 -8.84
N LEU A 167 -0.50 5.68 -8.56
CA LEU A 167 -1.89 5.23 -8.66
C LEU A 167 -2.30 4.87 -10.09
N THR A 168 -1.58 5.34 -11.12
CA THR A 168 -1.83 4.97 -12.52
C THR A 168 -1.15 3.67 -12.96
N MET A 169 -0.38 3.02 -12.07
CA MET A 169 0.34 1.77 -12.34
C MET A 169 -0.53 0.61 -12.89
N PRO A 170 -1.83 0.48 -12.54
CA PRO A 170 -2.66 -0.55 -13.16
C PRO A 170 -2.94 -0.34 -14.65
N ILE A 171 -2.76 0.87 -15.21
CA ILE A 171 -3.07 1.17 -16.62
C ILE A 171 -2.29 0.27 -17.60
N PRO A 172 -0.96 0.10 -17.47
CA PRO A 172 -0.19 -0.86 -18.28
C PRO A 172 -0.74 -2.28 -18.31
N LEU A 173 -1.44 -2.74 -17.26
CA LEU A 173 -2.04 -4.08 -17.22
C LEU A 173 -3.18 -4.25 -18.23
N PHE A 174 -3.70 -3.16 -18.79
CA PHE A 174 -4.70 -3.19 -19.85
C PHE A 174 -4.21 -4.00 -21.07
N ILE A 175 -2.92 -3.94 -21.39
CA ILE A 175 -2.33 -4.66 -22.55
C ILE A 175 -2.39 -6.19 -22.34
N MET A 176 -2.44 -6.66 -21.09
CA MET A 176 -2.51 -8.08 -20.76
C MET A 176 -3.91 -8.66 -20.91
N LEU A 177 -4.95 -7.84 -21.04
CA LEU A 177 -6.34 -8.31 -21.15
C LEU A 177 -6.56 -9.25 -22.33
N GLN A 178 -5.89 -8.99 -23.46
CA GLN A 178 -5.98 -9.83 -24.67
C GLN A 178 -5.46 -11.26 -24.47
N HIS A 179 -4.62 -11.50 -23.46
CA HIS A 179 -4.08 -12.82 -23.15
C HIS A 179 -4.95 -13.55 -22.11
N VAL A 180 -5.73 -12.81 -21.34
CA VAL A 180 -6.52 -13.37 -20.22
C VAL A 180 -7.96 -13.64 -20.64
N PHE A 181 -8.53 -12.88 -21.57
CA PHE A 181 -9.94 -13.02 -21.99
C PHE A 181 -10.02 -13.53 -23.43
N HIS A 182 -10.91 -14.47 -23.69
CA HIS A 182 -11.20 -14.89 -25.07
C HIS A 182 -11.97 -13.79 -25.80
N HIS A 183 -12.98 -13.22 -25.14
CA HIS A 183 -13.72 -12.05 -25.60
C HIS A 183 -13.14 -10.78 -24.95
N TYR A 184 -12.22 -10.13 -25.66
CA TYR A 184 -11.50 -8.97 -25.15
C TYR A 184 -12.42 -7.84 -24.66
N PHE A 185 -13.58 -7.61 -25.30
CA PHE A 185 -14.54 -6.58 -24.88
C PHE A 185 -15.08 -6.80 -23.47
N ILE A 186 -15.35 -8.05 -23.08
CA ILE A 186 -15.82 -8.38 -21.73
C ILE A 186 -14.73 -8.00 -20.72
N GLY A 187 -13.48 -8.38 -21.01
CA GLY A 187 -12.32 -8.00 -20.20
C GLY A 187 -12.17 -6.48 -20.05
N ILE A 188 -12.34 -5.71 -21.13
CA ILE A 188 -12.28 -4.25 -21.11
C ILE A 188 -13.34 -3.67 -20.16
N ILE A 189 -14.58 -4.13 -20.24
CA ILE A 189 -15.68 -3.63 -19.39
C ILE A 189 -15.36 -3.87 -17.91
N PHE A 190 -14.97 -5.09 -17.56
CA PHE A 190 -14.61 -5.43 -16.18
C PHE A 190 -13.38 -4.66 -15.68
N PHE A 191 -12.37 -4.47 -16.53
CA PHE A 191 -11.19 -3.68 -16.19
C PHE A 191 -11.52 -2.21 -15.95
N LEU A 192 -12.31 -1.57 -16.82
CA LEU A 192 -12.72 -0.18 -16.68
C LEU A 192 -13.57 0.02 -15.42
N LEU A 193 -14.48 -0.92 -15.14
CA LEU A 193 -15.27 -0.89 -13.91
C LEU A 193 -14.39 -1.02 -12.66
N GLY A 194 -13.43 -1.96 -12.67
CA GLY A 194 -12.45 -2.15 -11.60
C GLY A 194 -11.60 -0.89 -11.37
N MET A 195 -11.13 -0.27 -12.46
CA MET A 195 -10.40 0.99 -12.42
C MET A 195 -11.24 2.13 -11.85
N LEU A 196 -12.51 2.23 -12.23
CA LEU A 196 -13.42 3.25 -11.70
C LEU A 196 -13.58 3.10 -10.18
N ILE A 197 -13.81 1.87 -9.70
CA ILE A 197 -13.88 1.57 -8.26
C ILE A 197 -12.55 1.93 -7.59
N PHE A 198 -11.44 1.58 -8.22
CA PHE A 198 -10.10 1.82 -7.72
C PHE A 198 -9.78 3.31 -7.50
N TYR A 199 -9.99 4.13 -8.52
CA TYR A 199 -9.81 5.57 -8.41
C TYR A 199 -10.83 6.18 -7.46
N HIS A 200 -12.11 5.80 -7.54
CA HIS A 200 -13.14 6.41 -6.71
C HIS A 200 -12.85 6.28 -5.22
N GLN A 201 -12.32 5.13 -4.79
CA GLN A 201 -12.01 4.87 -3.38
C GLN A 201 -10.69 5.47 -2.92
N LEU A 202 -9.66 5.54 -3.78
CA LEU A 202 -8.30 5.91 -3.37
C LEU A 202 -7.99 7.40 -3.55
N VAL A 203 -8.52 8.02 -4.61
CA VAL A 203 -8.28 9.42 -4.96
C VAL A 203 -8.39 10.40 -3.76
N PRO A 204 -9.46 10.39 -2.94
CA PRO A 204 -9.58 11.39 -1.88
C PRO A 204 -8.53 11.26 -0.77
N TYR A 205 -7.81 10.13 -0.68
CA TYR A 205 -6.84 9.86 0.38
C TYR A 205 -5.39 10.13 -0.03
N VAL A 206 -5.12 10.45 -1.30
CA VAL A 206 -3.74 10.60 -1.81
C VAL A 206 -3.23 12.04 -1.68
N TYR A 207 -4.10 13.00 -1.38
CA TYR A 207 -3.79 14.43 -1.43
C TYR A 207 -3.22 14.97 -0.12
N LYS A 208 -2.02 15.56 -0.22
CA LYS A 208 -1.44 16.43 0.81
C LYS A 208 -1.23 17.82 0.22
N LEU A 209 -1.74 18.81 0.93
CA LEU A 209 -1.71 20.22 0.52
C LEU A 209 -0.43 20.90 1.04
N GLN A 210 -0.02 21.97 0.37
CA GLN A 210 1.04 22.91 0.73
C GLN A 210 0.64 24.32 0.30
N GLU A 211 1.14 25.34 1.00
CA GLU A 211 0.83 26.75 0.73
C GLU A 211 1.55 27.27 -0.52
N LYS A 212 2.82 26.91 -0.70
CA LYS A 212 3.66 27.37 -1.81
C LYS A 212 3.48 26.51 -3.05
N ASP A 213 3.52 27.16 -4.23
CA ASP A 213 3.44 26.46 -5.51
C ASP A 213 4.68 25.56 -5.70
N PRO A 214 4.51 24.23 -5.85
CA PRO A 214 5.62 23.31 -6.12
C PRO A 214 6.29 23.53 -7.48
N MET A 215 5.67 24.25 -8.43
CA MET A 215 6.21 24.43 -9.80
C MET A 215 7.57 25.14 -9.83
N ASN A 216 7.88 25.97 -8.83
CA ASN A 216 9.14 26.71 -8.77
C ASN A 216 10.30 25.92 -8.16
N GLU A 217 10.05 24.72 -7.64
CA GLU A 217 11.08 23.90 -7.02
C GLU A 217 11.37 22.66 -7.88
N PRO A 218 12.63 22.29 -8.15
CA PRO A 218 12.96 21.12 -8.96
C PRO A 218 12.41 19.81 -8.38
N LEU A 219 12.05 18.86 -9.26
CA LEU A 219 11.47 17.55 -8.89
C LEU A 219 12.52 16.53 -8.39
N TRP A 220 13.80 16.93 -8.31
CA TRP A 220 14.95 16.14 -7.88
C TRP A 220 15.50 16.64 -6.54
#